data_AF-A9GHD3-F1
#
_entry.id   AF-A9GHD3-F1
#
_cell.length_a   1.000
_cell.length_b   1.000
_cell.length_c   1.000
_cell.angle_alpha   90.00
_cell.angle_beta   90.00
_cell.angle_gamma   90.00
#
_symmetry.space_group_name_H-M   'P 1'
#
loop_
_entity.id
_entity.type
_entity.pdbx_description
1 polymer ?
#
loop_
_entity_poly.entity_id
_entity_poly.type
_entity_poly.pdbx_seq_one_letter_code
_entity_poly.pdbx_strand_id
1 'polypeptide(L)'
;MVEAPGIETPAEGRDPQGSRRFPHATGAASVPTTAAKCAKPREPDESRTKPEDPRTVLLGQLAEGMRAALAAGDVEAARIAHETIGRLLGAPGADAAGVVDLAAERARRGG
;
A
#
# COMPACT_ATOMS: atom_id res chain seq x y z
N MET A 1 -20.58 -47.61 -40.84
CA MET A 1 -19.25 -47.12 -40.44
C MET A 1 -18.40 -47.05 -41.70
N VAL A 2 -17.84 -45.95 -42.19
CA VAL A 2 -17.89 -44.49 -41.94
C VAL A 2 -17.44 -43.87 -43.28
N GLU A 3 -17.95 -42.68 -43.61
CA GLU A 3 -17.44 -41.79 -44.67
C GLU A 3 -15.93 -41.48 -44.55
N ALA A 4 -15.26 -41.32 -45.69
CA ALA A 4 -14.61 -40.07 -46.13
C ALA A 4 -13.36 -40.33 -47.01
N PRO A 5 -13.35 -39.82 -48.25
CA PRO A 5 -12.15 -39.65 -49.06
C PRO A 5 -11.55 -38.25 -48.87
N GLY A 6 -10.24 -38.13 -49.11
CA GLY A 6 -9.57 -36.87 -49.50
C GLY A 6 -9.27 -35.88 -48.37
N ILE A 7 -8.02 -35.87 -47.91
CA ILE A 7 -7.40 -34.65 -47.38
C ILE A 7 -6.37 -34.16 -48.39
N GLU A 8 -6.67 -33.00 -48.95
CA GLU A 8 -5.83 -32.23 -49.86
C GLU A 8 -4.53 -31.81 -49.14
N THR A 9 -3.40 -31.98 -49.83
CA THR A 9 -2.26 -31.07 -49.71
C THR A 9 -2.41 -30.01 -50.80
N PRO A 10 -2.24 -28.71 -50.48
CA PRO A 10 -0.96 -28.11 -50.81
C PRO A 10 -0.43 -27.02 -49.85
N ALA A 11 0.90 -26.96 -49.85
CA ALA A 11 1.85 -25.93 -49.43
C ALA A 11 1.36 -24.53 -49.00
N GLU A 12 1.81 -24.11 -47.81
CA GLU A 12 2.30 -22.75 -47.48
C GLU A 12 3.02 -22.87 -46.12
N GLY A 13 4.34 -22.76 -46.03
CA GLY A 13 5.06 -21.52 -46.24
C GLY A 13 5.21 -20.78 -44.91
N ARG A 14 6.17 -21.22 -44.07
CA ARG A 14 6.86 -20.39 -43.05
C ARG A 14 7.95 -21.18 -42.33
N ASP A 15 9.14 -21.13 -42.91
CA ASP A 15 10.35 -20.90 -42.12
C ASP A 15 10.43 -19.37 -41.90
N PRO A 16 10.80 -18.88 -40.70
CA PRO A 16 12.21 -18.95 -40.36
C PRO A 16 12.48 -19.30 -38.89
N GLN A 17 13.33 -20.30 -38.70
CA GLN A 17 14.23 -20.39 -37.55
C GLN A 17 15.14 -19.15 -37.49
N GLY A 18 14.67 -18.12 -36.81
CA GLY A 18 15.46 -16.96 -36.41
C GLY A 18 16.38 -17.29 -35.24
N SER A 19 17.47 -18.01 -35.52
CA SER A 19 18.62 -18.15 -34.62
C SER A 19 19.23 -16.78 -34.34
N ARG A 20 18.79 -16.12 -33.26
CA ARG A 20 19.48 -14.93 -32.73
C ARG A 20 20.67 -15.39 -31.90
N ARG A 21 21.75 -15.63 -32.63
CA ARG A 21 23.15 -15.63 -32.20
C ARG A 21 23.41 -14.42 -31.30
N PHE A 22 23.81 -14.65 -30.05
CA PHE A 22 24.38 -13.61 -29.21
C PHE A 22 25.78 -13.27 -29.75
N PRO A 23 26.09 -12.00 -30.10
CA PRO A 23 27.46 -11.63 -30.41
C PRO A 23 28.27 -11.57 -29.12
N HIS A 24 29.36 -12.33 -29.09
CA HIS A 24 30.43 -12.19 -28.11
C HIS A 24 31.12 -10.84 -28.34
N ALA A 25 30.71 -9.80 -27.62
CA ALA A 25 31.40 -8.52 -27.61
C ALA A 25 32.56 -8.60 -26.61
N THR A 26 33.73 -8.99 -27.12
CA THR A 26 35.01 -8.71 -26.46
C THR A 26 35.34 -7.25 -26.73
N GLY A 27 35.27 -6.41 -25.71
CA GLY A 27 35.60 -4.99 -25.84
C GLY A 27 35.39 -4.25 -24.53
N ALA A 28 36.45 -4.17 -23.73
CA ALA A 28 36.52 -3.26 -22.60
C ALA A 28 36.41 -1.81 -23.09
N ALA A 29 35.32 -1.13 -22.75
CA ALA A 29 35.22 0.32 -22.80
C ALA A 29 34.12 0.80 -21.85
N SER A 30 34.58 1.20 -20.66
CA SER A 30 33.97 2.13 -19.68
C SER A 30 32.58 2.67 -20.05
N VAL A 31 31.54 2.12 -19.42
CA VAL A 31 30.27 2.83 -19.28
C VAL A 31 30.52 3.98 -18.30
N PRO A 32 30.38 5.27 -18.68
CA PRO A 32 30.32 6.31 -17.67
C PRO A 32 29.01 6.14 -16.92
N THR A 33 29.05 5.43 -15.80
CA THR A 33 28.03 5.52 -14.76
C THR A 33 27.99 6.98 -14.35
N THR A 34 27.00 7.72 -14.84
CA THR A 34 26.62 8.97 -14.20
C THR A 34 26.21 8.56 -12.79
N ALA A 35 27.02 8.96 -11.81
CA ALA A 35 26.77 8.68 -10.41
C ALA A 35 25.36 9.16 -10.10
N ALA A 36 24.43 8.22 -9.95
CA ALA A 36 23.12 8.51 -9.42
C ALA A 36 23.38 9.20 -8.08
N LYS A 37 22.97 10.45 -7.96
CA LYS A 37 22.98 11.16 -6.69
C LYS A 37 22.05 10.36 -5.77
N CYS A 38 22.62 9.48 -4.97
CA CYS A 38 21.89 8.74 -3.96
C CYS A 38 21.12 9.75 -3.11
N ALA A 39 19.80 9.61 -3.06
CA ALA A 39 19.00 10.34 -2.10
C ALA A 39 19.57 10.07 -0.70
N LYS A 40 19.75 11.13 0.10
CA LYS A 40 20.25 11.00 1.46
C LYS A 40 19.31 10.09 2.26
N PRO A 41 19.83 9.17 3.09
CA PRO A 41 19.01 8.43 4.04
C PRO A 41 18.17 9.41 4.86
N ARG A 42 16.86 9.17 4.92
CA ARG A 42 15.97 9.98 5.75
C ARG A 42 16.37 9.76 7.21
N GLU A 43 16.74 10.85 7.89
CA GLU A 43 17.07 10.80 9.32
C GLU A 43 15.89 10.21 10.12
N PRO A 44 16.16 9.42 11.18
CA PRO A 44 15.12 8.96 12.10
C PRO A 44 14.39 10.18 12.69
N ASP A 45 13.06 10.18 12.61
CA ASP A 45 12.24 11.25 13.15
C ASP A 45 12.35 11.27 14.69
N GLU A 46 13.03 12.27 15.25
CA GLU A 46 13.25 12.45 16.70
C GLU A 46 11.97 12.79 17.49
N SER A 47 10.81 12.82 16.81
CA SER A 47 9.49 12.99 17.42
C SER A 47 9.07 11.87 18.38
N ARG A 48 9.83 10.76 18.43
CA ARG A 48 9.53 9.54 19.22
C ARG A 48 9.65 9.70 20.75
N THR A 49 10.01 10.88 21.27
CA THR A 49 10.26 11.09 22.72
C THR A 49 9.12 11.77 23.48
N LYS A 50 8.00 12.08 22.82
CA LYS A 50 6.78 12.53 23.52
C LYS A 50 5.97 11.31 23.98
N PRO A 51 5.34 11.31 25.17
CA PRO A 51 4.33 10.30 25.50
C PRO A 51 3.36 10.19 24.33
N GLU A 52 3.18 8.98 23.79
CA GLU A 52 2.44 8.78 22.55
C GLU A 52 1.06 9.40 22.70
N ASP A 53 0.77 10.38 21.84
CA ASP A 53 -0.54 11.02 21.76
C ASP A 53 -1.61 9.91 21.66
N PRO A 54 -2.64 9.88 22.52
CA PRO A 54 -3.62 8.81 22.55
C PRO A 54 -4.30 8.59 21.19
N ARG A 55 -4.45 9.66 20.39
CA ARG A 55 -4.96 9.54 19.02
C ARG A 55 -3.99 8.75 18.13
N THR A 56 -2.68 8.99 18.29
CA THR A 56 -1.62 8.25 17.57
C THR A 56 -1.61 6.77 17.95
N VAL A 57 -1.76 6.44 19.24
CA VAL A 57 -1.87 5.05 19.70
C VAL A 57 -3.07 4.34 19.06
N LEU A 58 -4.25 4.99 19.09
CA LEU A 58 -5.47 4.44 18.51
C LEU A 58 -5.36 4.25 16.98
N LEU A 59 -4.70 5.17 16.28
CA LEU A 59 -4.43 5.03 14.85
C LEU A 59 -3.56 3.80 14.54
N GLY A 60 -2.53 3.54 15.37
CA GLY A 60 -1.70 2.33 15.24
C GLY A 60 -2.51 1.05 15.41
N GLN A 61 -3.36 0.99 16.45
CA GLN A 61 -4.22 -0.16 16.72
C GLN A 61 -5.24 -0.41 15.60
N LEU A 62 -5.86 0.64 15.07
CA LEU A 62 -6.79 0.52 13.94
C LEU A 62 -6.10 0.03 12.68
N ALA A 63 -4.87 0.49 12.40
CA ALA A 63 -4.10 0.02 11.27
C ALA A 63 -3.72 -1.47 11.39
N GLU A 64 -3.35 -1.92 12.59
CA GLU A 64 -3.12 -3.33 12.90
C GLU A 64 -4.38 -4.17 12.70
N GLY A 65 -5.50 -3.74 13.29
CA GLY A 65 -6.79 -4.41 13.17
C GLY A 65 -7.27 -4.50 11.72
N MET A 66 -7.07 -3.44 10.92
CA MET A 66 -7.42 -3.44 9.50
C MET A 66 -6.60 -4.48 8.72
N ARG A 67 -5.29 -4.60 8.98
CA ARG A 67 -4.46 -5.64 8.34
C ARG A 67 -4.95 -7.04 8.70
N ALA A 68 -5.29 -7.28 9.97
CA ALA A 68 -5.81 -8.56 10.44
C ALA A 68 -7.16 -8.90 9.79
N ALA A 69 -8.07 -7.93 9.69
CA ALA A 69 -9.36 -8.07 9.03
C ALA A 69 -9.20 -8.43 7.53
N LEU A 70 -8.30 -7.73 6.83
CA LEU A 70 -7.98 -8.03 5.43
C LEU A 70 -7.42 -9.44 5.26
N ALA A 71 -6.53 -9.88 6.15
CA ALA A 71 -5.98 -11.24 6.13
C ALA A 71 -7.05 -12.32 6.40
N ALA A 72 -8.05 -12.00 7.21
CA ALA A 72 -9.20 -12.87 7.48
C ALA A 72 -10.29 -12.83 6.39
N GLY A 73 -10.18 -11.92 5.41
CA GLY A 73 -11.23 -11.69 4.41
C GLY A 73 -12.46 -10.93 4.94
N ASP A 74 -12.38 -10.35 6.13
CA ASP A 74 -13.44 -9.53 6.71
C ASP A 74 -13.39 -8.11 6.15
N VAL A 75 -14.05 -7.94 5.00
CA VAL A 75 -14.09 -6.67 4.26
C VAL A 75 -14.82 -5.57 5.05
N GLU A 76 -15.88 -5.92 5.80
CA GLU A 76 -16.63 -4.91 6.56
C GLU A 76 -15.84 -4.39 7.76
N ALA A 77 -15.15 -5.27 8.49
CA ALA A 77 -14.27 -4.83 9.58
C ALA A 77 -13.12 -3.95 9.05
N ALA A 78 -12.53 -4.30 7.91
CA ALA A 78 -11.50 -3.47 7.27
C ALA A 78 -12.06 -2.10 6.85
N ARG A 79 -13.27 -2.05 6.28
CA ARG A 79 -13.95 -0.81 5.90
C ARG A 79 -14.24 0.08 7.10
N ILE A 80 -14.73 -0.48 8.20
CA ILE A 80 -14.99 0.24 9.46
C ILE A 80 -13.69 0.83 10.02
N ALA A 81 -12.61 0.05 10.06
CA ALA A 81 -11.31 0.53 10.52
C ALA A 81 -10.81 1.70 9.65
N HIS A 82 -10.88 1.57 8.33
CA HIS A 82 -10.49 2.62 7.39
C HIS A 82 -11.30 3.91 7.57
N GLU A 83 -12.62 3.80 7.68
CA GLU A 83 -13.51 4.96 7.93
C GLU A 83 -13.18 5.64 9.27
N THR A 84 -12.92 4.84 10.30
CA THR A 84 -12.59 5.37 11.63
C THR A 84 -11.26 6.12 11.61
N ILE A 85 -10.25 5.59 10.91
CA ILE A 85 -8.98 6.29 10.67
C ILE A 85 -9.24 7.62 9.94
N GLY A 86 -10.04 7.60 8.87
CA GLY A 86 -10.42 8.80 8.12
C GLY A 86 -11.08 9.86 9.01
N ARG A 87 -11.97 9.45 9.92
CA ARG A 87 -12.61 10.36 10.89
C ARG A 87 -11.63 10.91 11.92
N LEU A 88 -10.71 10.09 12.43
CA LEU A 88 -9.73 10.54 13.42
C LEU A 88 -8.75 11.56 12.84
N LEU A 89 -8.39 11.41 11.57
CA LEU A 89 -7.51 12.31 10.83
C LEU A 89 -8.25 13.54 10.27
N GLY A 90 -9.49 13.36 9.84
CA GLY A 90 -10.32 14.37 9.19
C GLY A 90 -11.18 15.18 10.15
N ALA A 91 -11.24 14.83 11.44
CA ALA A 91 -11.94 15.64 12.43
C ALA A 91 -11.28 17.02 12.49
N PRO A 92 -11.97 18.12 12.07
CA PRO A 92 -11.52 19.46 12.42
C PRO A 92 -11.37 19.51 13.94
N GLY A 93 -10.33 20.21 14.40
CA GLY A 93 -9.87 20.21 15.79
C GLY A 93 -11.02 20.20 16.79
N ALA A 94 -10.82 19.51 17.92
CA ALA A 94 -11.76 19.22 19.00
C ALA A 94 -12.44 20.46 19.67
N ASP A 95 -12.44 21.60 18.99
CA ASP A 95 -13.08 22.87 19.33
C ASP A 95 -14.58 22.93 18.96
N ALA A 96 -15.09 21.99 18.15
CA ALA A 96 -16.48 22.04 17.68
C ALA A 96 -17.52 21.57 18.72
N ALA A 97 -17.09 20.89 19.79
CA ALA A 97 -17.96 20.54 20.91
C ALA A 97 -17.11 20.64 22.18
N GLY A 98 -17.16 21.80 22.84
CA GLY A 98 -16.47 22.04 24.10
C GLY A 98 -16.76 20.90 25.06
N VAL A 99 -15.72 20.12 25.38
CA VAL A 99 -15.82 19.03 26.34
C VAL A 99 -16.07 19.67 27.70
N VAL A 100 -17.30 19.52 28.21
CA VAL A 100 -17.67 20.03 29.52
C VAL A 100 -17.04 19.14 30.58
N ASP A 101 -16.36 19.75 31.55
CA ASP A 101 -15.94 19.08 32.77
C ASP A 101 -17.20 18.57 33.51
N LEU A 102 -17.39 17.25 33.50
CA LEU A 102 -18.52 16.59 34.14
C LEU A 102 -18.56 16.79 35.65
N ALA A 103 -17.40 16.94 36.30
CA ALA A 103 -17.34 17.19 37.74
C ALA A 103 -17.85 18.60 38.06
N ALA A 104 -17.40 19.60 37.30
CA ALA A 104 -17.90 20.96 37.40
C ALA A 104 -19.40 21.05 37.07
N GLU A 105 -19.86 20.36 36.01
CA GLU A 105 -21.27 20.33 35.64
C GLU A 105 -22.15 19.70 36.74
N ARG A 106 -21.67 18.63 37.38
CA ARG A 106 -22.37 17.97 38.48
C ARG A 106 -22.46 18.88 39.70
N ALA A 107 -21.40 19.60 40.03
CA ALA A 107 -21.40 20.59 41.11
C ALA A 107 -22.39 21.73 40.85
N ARG A 108 -22.51 22.22 39.60
CA ARG A 108 -23.50 23.24 39.26
C ARG A 108 -24.95 22.78 39.35
N ARG A 109 -25.23 21.48 39.14
CA ARG A 109 -26.60 20.92 39.12
C ARG A 109 -27.09 20.41 40.48
N GLY A 110 -26.22 20.32 41.48
CA GLY A 110 -26.53 19.67 42.75
C GLY A 110 -25.95 20.38 43.97
N GLY A 111 -26.09 21.71 44.03
CA GLY A 111 -25.99 22.48 45.26
C GLY A 111 -27.32 22.49 45.99
#